data_AF-A0A4Z1GL16-F1
#
_entry.id   AF-A0A4Z1GL16-F1
#
_cell.length_a   1.000
_cell.length_b   1.000
_cell.length_c   1.000
_cell.angle_alpha   90.00
_cell.angle_beta   90.00
_cell.angle_gamma   90.00
#
_symmetry.space_group_name_H-M   'P 1'
#
loop_
_entity.id
_entity.type
_entity.pdbx_description
1 polymer ?
#
loop_
_entity_poly.entity_id
_entity_poly.type
_entity_poly.pdbx_seq_one_letter_code
_entity_poly.pdbx_strand_id
1 'polypeptide(L)'
;MVEKQHTLASIIAICPLPTSRARFKTTITSIRGKTLTKSDSLEELASQTSTFLLLHEFPHALSLVSGYVKGDNAYSWSKCLELADRGSVQTAISNADSFAFFATAMFLDTYTWYTGQALPRDDHGELEQCRF
;
A
#
# COMPACT_ATOMS: atom_id res chain seq x y z
N MET A 1 -13.88 38.96 11.06
CA MET A 1 -13.14 37.92 11.81
C MET A 1 -12.61 36.94 10.79
N VAL A 2 -11.29 36.84 10.64
CA VAL A 2 -10.67 35.84 9.76
C VAL A 2 -10.58 34.56 10.59
N GLU A 3 -11.42 33.58 10.28
CA GLU A 3 -11.27 32.22 10.83
C GLU A 3 -9.88 31.75 10.47
N LYS A 4 -9.03 31.53 11.48
CA LYS A 4 -7.78 30.80 11.29
C LYS A 4 -8.19 29.37 10.92
N GLN A 5 -8.21 29.07 9.62
CA GLN A 5 -8.14 27.70 9.14
C GLN A 5 -6.83 27.13 9.70
N HIS A 6 -6.94 26.41 10.81
CA HIS A 6 -5.90 25.53 11.27
C HIS A 6 -5.83 24.42 10.22
N THR A 7 -5.01 24.62 9.18
CA THR A 7 -4.55 23.53 8.34
C THR A 7 -3.86 22.57 9.30
N LEU A 8 -4.55 21.50 9.69
CA LEU A 8 -3.97 20.42 10.46
C LEU A 8 -2.91 19.79 9.56
N ALA A 9 -1.69 20.33 9.63
CA ALA A 9 -0.55 19.75 8.95
C ALA A 9 -0.36 18.36 9.56
N SER A 10 -0.68 17.32 8.79
CA SER A 10 -0.31 15.96 9.18
C SER A 10 1.20 15.83 9.04
N ILE A 11 1.87 15.61 10.16
CA ILE A 11 3.30 15.38 10.22
C ILE A 11 3.53 13.87 10.26
N ILE A 12 4.17 13.34 9.23
CA ILE A 12 4.68 11.97 9.24
C ILE A 12 6.11 12.03 9.76
N ALA A 13 6.33 11.48 10.95
CA ALA A 13 7.65 11.41 11.56
C ALA A 13 8.35 10.11 11.14
N ILE A 14 9.33 10.22 10.23
CA ILE A 14 10.12 9.06 9.82
C ILE A 14 11.25 8.86 10.83
N CYS A 15 11.09 7.88 11.71
CA CYS A 15 12.13 7.52 12.66
C CYS A 15 13.37 6.98 11.92
N PRO A 16 14.59 7.36 12.32
CA PRO A 16 15.78 6.65 11.90
C PRO A 16 15.75 5.25 12.53
N LEU A 17 15.21 4.28 11.79
CA LEU A 17 15.49 2.88 12.09
C LEU A 17 17.00 2.64 11.94
N PRO A 18 17.60 1.68 12.67
CA PRO A 18 19.00 1.26 12.48
C PRO A 18 19.38 0.80 11.06
N THR A 19 18.44 0.86 10.10
CA THR A 19 18.54 0.32 8.73
C THR A 19 17.96 1.24 7.65
N SER A 20 17.66 2.53 7.91
CA SER A 20 16.86 3.36 6.99
C SER A 20 17.41 3.53 5.56
N ARG A 21 18.74 3.46 5.34
CA ARG A 21 19.32 3.37 3.98
C ARG A 21 19.53 1.95 3.46
N ALA A 22 19.72 0.97 4.34
CA ALA A 22 19.95 -0.44 3.96
C ALA A 22 18.64 -1.19 3.63
N ARG A 23 17.51 -0.72 4.17
CA ARG A 23 16.18 -1.33 4.02
C ARG A 23 15.55 -0.99 2.67
N PHE A 24 15.68 0.26 2.23
CA PHE A 24 15.07 0.71 0.98
C PHE A 24 16.04 0.55 -0.19
N LYS A 25 15.92 -0.57 -0.89
CA LYS A 25 16.82 -0.98 -1.97
C LYS A 25 16.38 -0.46 -3.33
N THR A 26 15.12 -0.05 -3.46
CA THR A 26 14.51 0.30 -4.75
C THR A 26 13.32 1.25 -4.58
N THR A 27 12.73 1.68 -5.70
CA THR A 27 11.47 2.43 -5.73
C THR A 27 10.34 1.53 -6.23
N ILE A 28 9.10 1.85 -5.88
CA ILE A 28 7.92 1.13 -6.37
C ILE A 28 7.78 1.24 -7.90
N THR A 29 8.18 2.37 -8.49
CA THR A 29 8.20 2.57 -9.95
C THR A 29 9.22 1.67 -10.64
N SER A 30 10.41 1.51 -10.04
CA SER A 30 11.42 0.58 -10.56
C SER A 30 10.99 -0.88 -10.47
N ILE A 31 10.19 -1.25 -9.47
CA ILE A 31 9.58 -2.59 -9.40
C ILE A 31 8.54 -2.76 -10.50
N ARG A 32 7.67 -1.77 -10.69
CA ARG A 32 6.63 -1.76 -11.72
C ARG A 32 7.18 -1.92 -13.14
N GLY A 33 8.38 -1.41 -13.40
CA GLY A 33 9.05 -1.57 -14.70
C GLY A 33 9.60 -2.98 -14.98
N LYS A 34 9.50 -3.92 -14.02
CA LYS A 34 9.92 -5.31 -14.20
C LYS A 34 8.74 -6.20 -14.58
N THR A 35 9.02 -7.30 -15.28
CA THR A 35 8.04 -8.38 -15.44
C THR A 35 7.85 -9.07 -14.09
N LEU A 36 6.67 -8.92 -13.50
CA LEU A 36 6.28 -9.61 -12.27
C LEU A 36 5.57 -10.92 -12.60
N THR A 37 5.81 -11.93 -11.77
CA THR A 37 5.24 -13.27 -11.86
C THR A 37 4.48 -13.61 -10.59
N LYS A 38 3.71 -14.69 -10.61
CA LYS A 38 3.01 -15.21 -9.41
C LYS A 38 3.97 -15.66 -8.29
N SER A 39 5.25 -15.85 -8.59
CA SER A 39 6.28 -16.25 -7.62
C SER A 39 6.88 -15.05 -6.89
N ASP A 40 6.66 -13.82 -7.37
CA ASP A 40 7.18 -12.62 -6.73
C ASP A 40 6.34 -12.26 -5.49
N SER A 41 6.99 -12.24 -4.32
CA SER A 41 6.32 -11.90 -3.07
C SER A 41 6.02 -10.40 -2.98
N LEU A 42 4.74 -10.05 -2.89
CA LEU A 42 4.31 -8.67 -2.65
C LEU A 42 4.97 -8.08 -1.40
N GLU A 43 5.12 -8.89 -0.34
CA GLU A 43 5.74 -8.44 0.92
C GLU A 43 7.22 -8.09 0.73
N GLU A 44 7.97 -8.95 0.05
CA GLU A 44 9.39 -8.69 -0.23
C GLU A 44 9.57 -7.49 -1.14
N LEU A 45 8.73 -7.34 -2.17
CA LEU A 45 8.77 -6.19 -3.07
C LEU A 45 8.43 -4.89 -2.35
N ALA A 46 7.35 -4.88 -1.58
CA ALA A 46 6.85 -3.68 -0.91
C ALA A 46 7.81 -3.19 0.18
N SER A 47 8.30 -4.10 1.03
CA SER A 47 9.18 -3.78 2.17
C SER A 47 10.54 -3.21 1.78
N GLN A 48 10.94 -3.36 0.51
CA GLN A 48 12.15 -2.77 -0.06
C GLN A 48 11.97 -1.30 -0.49
N THR A 49 10.78 -0.72 -0.33
CA THR A 49 10.47 0.64 -0.76
C THR A 49 10.10 1.53 0.42
N SER A 50 10.57 2.78 0.40
CA SER A 50 10.09 3.80 1.34
C SER A 50 8.63 4.17 1.09
N THR A 51 8.14 3.97 -0.15
CA THR A 51 6.75 4.18 -0.53
C THR A 51 5.80 3.33 0.29
N PHE A 52 6.10 2.06 0.52
CA PHE A 52 5.27 1.19 1.36
C PHE A 52 5.14 1.75 2.79
N LEU A 53 6.24 2.19 3.39
CA LEU A 53 6.21 2.81 4.72
C LEU A 53 5.37 4.09 4.73
N LEU A 54 5.52 4.94 3.71
CA LEU A 54 4.70 6.15 3.59
C LEU A 54 3.20 5.81 3.45
N LEU A 55 2.87 4.78 2.68
CA LEU A 55 1.50 4.30 2.53
C LEU A 55 0.95 3.69 3.83
N HIS A 56 1.79 3.05 4.64
CA HIS A 56 1.42 2.57 5.97
C HIS A 56 1.09 3.73 6.92
N GLU A 57 1.91 4.78 6.93
CA GLU A 57 1.68 5.94 7.81
C GLU A 57 0.51 6.83 7.35
N PHE A 58 0.21 6.84 6.06
CA PHE A 58 -0.83 7.66 5.45
C PHE A 58 -2.23 7.51 6.11
N PRO A 59 -2.78 6.30 6.33
CA PRO A 59 -4.06 6.10 7.00
C PRO A 59 -4.09 6.55 8.47
N HIS A 60 -2.94 6.76 9.12
CA HIS A 60 -2.90 7.33 10.48
C HIS A 60 -3.09 8.86 10.50
N ALA A 61 -2.86 9.52 9.37
CA ALA A 61 -3.04 10.96 9.23
C ALA A 61 -4.52 11.31 9.08
N LEU A 62 -5.20 11.58 10.19
CA LEU A 62 -6.63 11.92 10.25
C LEU A 62 -7.03 13.07 9.30
N SER A 63 -6.13 14.02 9.04
CA SER A 63 -6.40 15.13 8.11
C SER A 63 -6.44 14.71 6.63
N LEU A 64 -5.93 13.53 6.29
CA LEU A 64 -5.82 13.03 4.93
C LEU A 64 -6.91 12.00 4.59
N VAL A 65 -7.38 11.24 5.57
CA VAL A 65 -8.28 10.09 5.35
C VAL A 65 -9.53 10.15 6.24
N SER A 66 -10.08 11.36 6.45
CA SER A 66 -11.24 11.63 7.33
C SER A 66 -12.19 10.44 7.49
N GLY A 67 -12.32 9.94 8.72
CA GLY A 67 -13.21 8.81 9.05
C GLY A 67 -12.54 7.43 9.12
N TYR A 68 -11.24 7.32 8.85
CA TYR A 68 -10.52 6.06 9.06
C TYR A 68 -10.32 5.78 10.56
N VAL A 69 -10.96 4.71 11.07
CA VAL A 69 -10.83 4.29 12.47
C VAL A 69 -9.52 3.53 12.63
N LYS A 70 -8.51 4.21 13.18
CA LYS A 70 -7.14 3.72 13.39
C LYS A 70 -7.08 2.27 13.91
N GLY A 71 -6.17 1.47 13.34
CA GLY A 71 -5.71 0.23 13.96
C GLY A 71 -4.36 -0.24 13.41
N ASP A 72 -3.41 -0.49 14.31
CA ASP A 72 -2.19 -1.28 14.05
C ASP A 72 -2.41 -2.67 14.61
N ASN A 73 -3.29 -3.42 13.95
CA ASN A 73 -3.75 -4.72 14.45
C ASN A 73 -2.90 -5.87 13.90
N ALA A 74 -2.19 -5.65 12.79
CA ALA A 74 -1.30 -6.62 12.17
C ALA A 74 -0.19 -5.93 11.37
N TYR A 75 1.03 -6.49 11.47
CA TYR A 75 2.19 -6.14 10.66
C TYR A 75 2.64 -7.37 9.87
N SER A 76 3.11 -7.20 8.62
CA SER A 76 3.38 -8.25 7.60
C SER A 76 2.14 -8.73 6.84
N TRP A 77 2.35 -9.28 5.64
CA TRP A 77 1.28 -9.80 4.79
C TRP A 77 0.58 -10.99 5.47
N SER A 78 1.37 -11.91 6.04
CA SER A 78 0.83 -13.09 6.73
C SER A 78 -0.14 -12.72 7.86
N LYS A 79 0.18 -11.70 8.66
CA LYS A 79 -0.69 -11.24 9.74
C LYS A 79 -1.87 -10.44 9.24
N CYS A 80 -1.75 -9.73 8.12
CA CYS A 80 -2.90 -9.11 7.48
C CYS A 80 -3.92 -10.17 7.02
N LEU A 81 -3.45 -11.29 6.47
CA LEU A 81 -4.32 -12.41 6.10
C LEU A 81 -4.98 -13.06 7.33
N GLU A 82 -4.22 -13.31 8.40
CA GLU A 82 -4.79 -13.81 9.67
C GLU A 82 -5.85 -12.84 10.23
N LEU A 83 -5.60 -11.54 10.16
CA LEU A 83 -6.55 -10.51 10.60
C LEU A 83 -7.81 -10.48 9.75
N ALA A 84 -7.70 -10.68 8.44
CA ALA A 84 -8.83 -10.77 7.53
C ALA A 84 -9.67 -12.05 7.74
N ASP A 85 -9.01 -13.16 8.07
CA ASP A 85 -9.66 -14.46 8.30
C ASP A 85 -10.37 -14.53 9.66
N ARG A 86 -9.74 -13.95 10.70
CA ARG A 86 -10.21 -14.11 12.10
C ARG A 86 -10.84 -12.86 12.69
N GLY A 87 -10.54 -11.69 12.13
CA GLY A 87 -11.03 -10.40 12.60
C GLY A 87 -12.33 -10.00 11.91
N SER A 88 -12.85 -8.82 12.29
CA SER A 88 -13.92 -8.21 11.52
C SER A 88 -13.37 -7.64 10.21
N VAL A 89 -14.19 -7.68 9.15
CA VAL A 89 -13.86 -7.04 7.86
C VAL A 89 -13.45 -5.58 8.06
N GLN A 90 -14.13 -4.86 8.97
CA GLN A 90 -13.78 -3.48 9.29
C GLN A 90 -12.37 -3.37 9.88
N THR A 91 -11.99 -4.27 10.78
CA THR A 91 -10.65 -4.27 11.41
C THR A 91 -9.56 -4.55 10.39
N ALA A 92 -9.79 -5.46 9.45
CA ALA A 92 -8.84 -5.78 8.39
C ALA A 92 -8.70 -4.64 7.38
N ILE A 93 -9.82 -4.04 6.95
CA ILE A 93 -9.81 -2.89 6.02
C ILE A 93 -9.21 -1.65 6.69
N SER A 94 -9.37 -1.50 8.01
CA SER A 94 -8.84 -0.34 8.75
C SER A 94 -7.39 -0.51 9.23
N ASN A 95 -6.72 -1.61 8.88
CA ASN A 95 -5.33 -1.88 9.27
C ASN A 95 -4.35 -1.19 8.31
N ALA A 96 -3.35 -0.49 8.86
CA ALA A 96 -2.40 0.31 8.07
C ALA A 96 -1.58 -0.52 7.06
N ASP A 97 -1.04 -1.67 7.47
CA ASP A 97 -0.31 -2.56 6.56
C ASP A 97 -1.21 -3.12 5.46
N SER A 98 -2.48 -3.42 5.77
CA SER A 98 -3.44 -3.92 4.78
C SER A 98 -3.69 -2.87 3.70
N PHE A 99 -3.93 -1.61 4.11
CA PHE A 99 -4.01 -0.48 3.18
C PHE A 99 -2.75 -0.35 2.33
N ALA A 100 -1.57 -0.38 2.94
CA ALA A 100 -0.30 -0.23 2.22
C ALA A 100 -0.06 -1.35 1.20
N PHE A 101 -0.39 -2.60 1.54
CA PHE A 101 -0.28 -3.74 0.63
C PHE A 101 -1.26 -3.62 -0.54
N PHE A 102 -2.53 -3.27 -0.29
CA PHE A 102 -3.50 -3.08 -1.38
C PHE A 102 -3.11 -1.94 -2.31
N ALA A 103 -2.73 -0.79 -1.77
CA ALA A 103 -2.28 0.34 -2.57
C ALA A 103 -1.03 -0.01 -3.41
N THR A 104 -0.10 -0.77 -2.83
CA THR A 104 1.09 -1.26 -3.54
C THR A 104 0.69 -2.22 -4.66
N ALA A 105 -0.15 -3.22 -4.38
CA ALA A 105 -0.62 -4.18 -5.36
C ALA A 105 -1.34 -3.49 -6.52
N MET A 106 -2.27 -2.58 -6.25
CA MET A 106 -3.01 -1.81 -7.27
C MET A 106 -2.07 -0.99 -8.16
N PHE A 107 -1.00 -0.42 -7.60
CA PHE A 107 0.00 0.31 -8.39
C PHE A 107 0.80 -0.63 -9.31
N LEU A 108 1.12 -1.84 -8.84
CA LEU A 108 1.89 -2.84 -9.59
C LEU A 108 1.06 -3.63 -10.61
N ASP A 109 -0.24 -3.78 -10.39
CA ASP A 109 -1.18 -4.57 -11.19
C ASP A 109 -1.39 -4.01 -12.62
N THR A 110 -0.79 -2.86 -12.95
CA THR A 110 -0.81 -2.23 -14.30
C THR A 110 -2.20 -1.85 -14.84
N TYR A 111 -3.25 -1.98 -14.05
CA TYR A 111 -4.62 -1.62 -14.45
C TYR A 111 -4.90 -0.11 -14.37
N THR A 112 -6.02 0.32 -14.93
CA THR A 112 -6.47 1.72 -14.96
C THR A 112 -7.12 2.19 -13.66
N TRP A 113 -6.73 1.67 -12.50
CA TRP A 113 -7.36 1.98 -11.20
C TRP A 113 -7.54 3.49 -10.93
N TYR A 114 -6.63 4.32 -11.44
CA TYR A 114 -6.67 5.78 -11.34
C TYR A 114 -7.86 6.46 -12.04
N THR A 115 -8.54 5.78 -12.98
CA THR A 115 -9.77 6.28 -13.64
C THR A 115 -11.05 5.85 -12.91
N GLY A 116 -10.92 5.07 -11.83
CA GLY A 116 -12.04 4.40 -11.18
C GLY A 116 -12.50 3.12 -11.88
N GLN A 117 -11.74 2.62 -12.85
CA GLN A 117 -12.04 1.39 -13.59
C GLN A 117 -10.90 0.38 -13.47
N ALA A 118 -11.23 -0.91 -13.42
CA ALA A 118 -10.26 -2.00 -13.40
C ALA A 118 -10.09 -2.61 -14.82
N LEU A 119 -9.54 -1.83 -15.75
CA LEU A 119 -9.20 -2.29 -17.09
C LEU A 119 -7.68 -2.53 -17.19
N PRO A 120 -7.22 -3.58 -17.88
CA PRO A 120 -5.82 -3.68 -18.26
C PRO A 120 -5.39 -2.42 -19.01
N ARG A 121 -4.20 -1.89 -18.75
CA ARG A 121 -3.59 -0.95 -19.71
C ARG A 121 -3.27 -1.75 -20.98
N ASP A 122 -3.55 -1.17 -22.15
CA ASP A 122 -3.52 -1.81 -23.48
C ASP A 122 -2.15 -2.37 -23.95
N ASP A 123 -1.26 -2.70 -23.02
CA ASP A 123 0.11 -3.18 -23.20
C ASP A 123 0.25 -4.69 -22.88
N HIS A 124 -0.81 -5.36 -22.41
CA HIS A 124 -0.77 -6.77 -21.94
C HIS A 124 -1.65 -7.74 -22.74
N GLY A 125 -1.65 -7.61 -24.07
CA GLY A 125 -2.38 -8.50 -24.99
C GLY A 125 -1.96 -9.98 -25.04
N GLU A 126 -1.12 -10.51 -24.13
CA GLU A 126 -0.55 -11.88 -24.27
C GLU A 126 -0.71 -12.83 -23.07
N LEU A 127 -1.43 -12.50 -22.00
CA LEU A 127 -1.53 -13.42 -20.84
C LEU A 127 -2.87 -14.17 -20.68
N GLU A 128 -3.82 -14.05 -21.62
CA GLU A 128 -5.04 -14.87 -21.61
C GLU A 128 -4.89 -16.24 -22.32
N GLN A 129 -3.71 -16.59 -22.83
CA GLN A 129 -3.46 -17.93 -23.40
C GLN A 129 -2.77 -18.86 -22.41
N CYS A 130 -3.42 -19.16 -21.27
CA CYS A 130 -3.16 -20.40 -20.52
C CYS A 130 -4.39 -20.71 -19.64
N ARG A 131 -5.49 -21.09 -20.29
CA ARG A 131 -6.54 -21.90 -19.65
C ARG A 131 -6.11 -23.37 -19.74
N PHE A 132 -5.94 -24.02 -18.59
CA PHE A 132 -6.10 -25.47 -18.45
C PHE A 132 -7.47 -25.72 -17.82
#